data_AF-A0A1V2A9V9-F1
#
_entry.id   AF-A0A1V2A9V9-F1
#
_cell.length_a   1.000
_cell.length_b   1.000
_cell.length_c   1.000
_cell.angle_alpha   90.00
_cell.angle_beta   90.00
_cell.angle_gamma   90.00
#
_symmetry.space_group_name_H-M   'P 1'
#
loop_
_entity.id
_entity.type
_entity.pdbx_description
1 polymer ?
#
loop_
_entity_poly.entity_id
_entity_poly.type
_entity_poly.pdbx_seq_one_letter_code
_entity_poly.pdbx_strand_id
1 'polypeptide(L)' 'MYVLTNFILGFGNFLYFPEDKTEYIPAAFSMAFFVLMAVAVFLLFKRISKKEEQKTKLLEEQIRKANEQTKL' A
#
# COMPACT_ATOMS: atom_id res chain seq x y z
N MET A 1 12.53 19.25 23.00
CA MET A 1 12.30 18.47 24.24
C MET A 1 10.85 18.02 24.35
N TYR A 2 9.86 18.92 24.37
CA TYR A 2 8.42 18.57 24.47
C TYR A 2 7.87 17.58 23.43
N VAL A 3 8.28 17.69 22.16
CA VAL A 3 7.81 16.78 21.09
C VAL A 3 8.25 15.34 21.33
N LEU A 4 9.50 15.15 21.77
CA LEU A 4 10.06 13.83 22.06
C LEU A 4 9.45 13.23 23.34
N THR A 5 9.21 14.07 24.36
CA THR A 5 8.54 13.64 25.60
C THR A 5 7.09 13.22 25.35
N ASN A 6 6.33 13.97 24.55
CA ASN A 6 4.95 13.60 24.17
C ASN A 6 4.90 12.33 23.31
N PHE A 7 5.87 12.14 22.42
CA PHE A 7 6.00 10.93 21.63
C PHE A 7 6.26 9.71 22.54
N ILE A 8 7.21 9.82 23.48
CA ILE A 8 7.57 8.73 24.40
C ILE A 8 6.43 8.42 25.40
N LEU A 9 5.73 9.43 25.93
CA LEU A 9 4.56 9.25 26.81
C LEU A 9 3.37 8.62 26.06
N GLY A 10 3.22 8.88 24.76
CA GLY A 10 2.21 8.23 23.92
C GLY A 10 2.44 6.72 23.71
N PHE A 11 3.71 6.28 23.61
CA PHE A 11 4.05 4.86 23.51
C PHE A 11 3.94 4.09 24.84
N GLY A 12 4.15 4.76 25.98
CA GLY A 12 4.07 4.14 27.31
C GLY A 12 2.69 3.62 27.70
N ASN A 13 1.62 4.17 27.11
CA ASN A 13 0.23 3.77 27.36
C ASN A 13 -0.32 2.77 26.33
N PHE A 14 0.50 2.17 25.46
CA PHE A 14 0.01 1.28 24.39
C PHE A 14 -0.71 0.01 24.90
N LEU A 15 -0.45 -0.40 26.15
CA LEU A 15 -1.19 -1.48 26.83
C LEU A 15 -2.16 -0.96 27.90
N TYR A 16 -2.52 0.33 27.87
CA TYR A 16 -3.63 0.85 28.66
C TYR A 16 -4.93 0.43 27.99
N PHE A 17 -5.68 -0.43 28.66
CA PHE A 17 -7.02 -0.79 28.25
C PHE A 17 -8.00 0.18 28.92
N PRO A 18 -8.58 1.15 28.19
CA PRO A 18 -9.58 2.03 28.78
C PRO A 18 -10.80 1.22 29.24
N GLU A 19 -11.33 1.58 30.40
CA GLU A 19 -12.55 1.03 30.99
C GLU A 19 -13.77 1.42 30.14
N ASP A 20 -13.81 2.68 29.67
CA ASP A 20 -14.82 3.17 28.73
C ASP A 20 -14.45 2.81 27.29
N LYS A 21 -15.39 2.17 26.58
CA LYS A 21 -15.18 1.73 25.19
C LYS A 21 -15.08 2.87 24.19
N THR A 22 -15.59 4.06 24.54
CA THR A 22 -15.55 5.24 23.67
C THR A 22 -14.13 5.75 23.44
N GLU A 23 -13.20 5.49 24.37
CA GLU A 23 -11.79 5.86 24.24
C GLU A 23 -11.05 5.07 23.15
N TYR A 24 -11.60 3.93 22.66
CA TYR A 24 -11.03 3.20 21.52
C TYR A 24 -11.43 3.80 20.16
N ILE A 25 -12.41 4.71 20.09
CA ILE A 25 -12.90 5.28 18.83
C ILE A 25 -11.77 5.93 18.00
N PRO A 26 -10.87 6.74 18.59
CA PRO A 26 -9.74 7.32 17.85
C PRO A 26 -8.78 6.25 17.27
N ALA A 27 -8.54 5.16 17.99
CA ALA A 27 -7.70 4.07 17.55
C ALA A 27 -8.37 3.28 16.40
N ALA A 28 -9.67 2.99 16.52
CA ALA A 28 -10.45 2.32 15.48
C ALA A 28 -10.50 3.16 14.19
N PHE A 29 -10.69 4.48 14.31
CA PHE A 29 -10.66 5.39 13.17
C PHE A 29 -9.30 5.41 12.48
N SER A 30 -8.22 5.50 13.26
CA SER A 30 -6.85 5.46 12.74
C SER A 30 -6.57 4.14 12.02
N MET A 31 -6.95 3.01 12.63
CA MET A 31 -6.80 1.69 12.01
C MET A 31 -7.58 1.60 10.69
N ALA A 32 -8.84 2.03 10.68
CA ALA A 32 -9.67 2.03 9.48
C ALA A 32 -9.04 2.89 8.38
N PHE A 33 -8.55 4.08 8.71
CA PHE A 33 -7.88 4.96 7.74
C PHE A 33 -6.65 4.31 7.10
N PHE A 34 -5.76 3.70 7.90
CA PHE A 34 -4.57 3.02 7.37
C PHE A 34 -4.93 1.79 6.53
N VAL A 35 -5.91 0.99 6.94
CA VAL A 35 -6.38 -0.16 6.17
C VAL A 35 -6.96 0.29 4.83
N LEU A 36 -7.80 1.32 4.83
CA LEU A 36 -8.38 1.87 3.60
C LEU A 36 -7.29 2.37 2.64
N MET A 37 -6.29 3.09 3.16
CA MET A 37 -5.15 3.53 2.34
C MET A 37 -4.35 2.35 1.79
N ALA A 38 -4.05 1.34 2.61
CA ALA A 38 -3.31 0.16 2.18
C ALA A 38 -4.04 -0.58 1.05
N VAL A 39 -5.36 -0.77 1.18
CA VAL A 39 -6.19 -1.38 0.14
C VAL A 39 -6.22 -0.51 -1.11
N ALA A 40 -6.40 0.80 -0.99
CA ALA A 40 -6.42 1.72 -2.13
C ALA A 40 -5.10 1.68 -2.91
N VAL A 41 -3.97 1.72 -2.20
CA VAL A 41 -2.62 1.63 -2.79
C VAL A 41 -2.43 0.28 -3.47
N PHE A 42 -2.79 -0.83 -2.82
CA PHE A 42 -2.71 -2.16 -3.41
C PHE A 42 -3.50 -2.28 -4.71
N LEU A 43 -4.73 -1.76 -4.74
CA LEU A 43 -5.57 -1.76 -5.94
C LEU A 43 -4.98 -0.89 -7.06
N LEU A 44 -4.39 0.26 -6.72
CA LEU A 44 -3.70 1.13 -7.67
C LEU A 44 -2.50 0.42 -8.30
N PHE A 45 -1.64 -0.18 -7.49
CA PHE A 45 -0.48 -0.94 -7.98
C PHE A 45 -0.90 -2.10 -8.89
N LYS A 46 -1.95 -2.84 -8.52
CA LYS A 46 -2.50 -3.92 -9.36
C LYS A 46 -2.93 -3.43 -10.73
N ARG A 47 -3.56 -2.25 -10.82
CA ARG A 47 -3.98 -1.65 -12.11
C ARG A 47 -2.78 -1.22 -12.95
N ILE A 48 -1.77 -0.61 -12.34
CA ILE A 48 -0.55 -0.19 -13.05
C ILE A 48 0.19 -1.42 -13.58
N SER A 49 0.39 -2.44 -12.73
CA SER A 49 1.08 -3.68 -13.11
C SER A 49 0.44 -4.36 -14.32
N LYS A 50 -0.90 -4.43 -14.38
CA LYS A 50 -1.61 -4.97 -15.55
C LYS A 50 -1.38 -4.19 -16.84
N LYS A 51 -1.27 -2.86 -16.77
CA LYS A 51 -0.99 -2.02 -17.94
C LYS A 51 0.43 -2.25 -18.46
N GLU A 52 1.40 -2.36 -17.55
CA GLU A 52 2.79 -2.64 -17.92
C GLU A 52 2.94 -4.06 -18.50
N GLU A 53 2.27 -5.06 -17.92
CA GLU A 53 2.24 -6.43 -18.48
C GLU A 53 1.76 -6.46 -19.93
N GLN A 54 0.69 -5.73 -20.25
CA GLN A 54 0.16 -5.65 -21.61
C GLN A 54 1.14 -5.00 -22.59
N LYS A 55 1.82 -3.92 -22.19
CA LYS A 55 2.84 -3.26 -23.02
C LYS A 55 4.01 -4.20 -23.29
N THR A 56 4.49 -4.92 -22.27
CA THR A 56 5.59 -5.86 -22.40
C THR A 56 5.24 -6.99 -23.37
N LYS A 57 4.04 -7.57 -23.27
CA LYS A 57 3.58 -8.62 -24.21
C LYS A 57 3.57 -8.15 -25.66
N LEU A 58 3.11 -6.92 -25.92
CA LEU A 58 3.12 -6.34 -27.27
C LEU A 58 4.55 -6.16 -27.80
N LEU A 59 5.47 -5.69 -26.96
CA LEU A 59 6.88 -5.53 -27.32
C LEU A 59 7.54 -6.89 -27.62
N GLU A 60 7.31 -7.89 -26.77
CA GLU A 60 7.80 -9.26 -26.98
C GLU A 60 7.29 -9.85 -28.31
N GLU A 61 6.01 -9.63 -28.64
CA GLU A 61 5.43 -10.11 -29.89
C GLU A 61 6.06 -9.43 -31.12
N GLN A 62 6.33 -8.12 -31.04
CA GLN A 62 7.00 -7.38 -32.11
C GLN A 62 8.43 -7.88 -32.33
N ILE A 63 9.19 -8.08 -31.24
CA ILE A 63 10.56 -8.62 -31.29
C ILE A 63 10.55 -10.03 -31.88
N ARG A 64 9.59 -10.88 -31.48
CA ARG A 64 9.45 -12.23 -32.01
C ARG A 64 9.23 -12.21 -33.53
N LYS A 65 8.29 -11.40 -34.02
CA LYS A 65 8.00 -11.27 -35.46
C LYS A 65 9.21 -10.75 -36.25
N ALA A 66 9.94 -9.77 -35.71
CA ALA A 66 11.16 -9.25 -36.35
C ALA A 66 12.27 -10.30 -36.43
N ASN A 67 12.45 -11.11 -35.38
CA ASN A 67 13.44 -12.19 -35.37
C ASN A 67 13.06 -13.34 -36.33
N GLU A 68 11.77 -13.63 -36.49
CA GLU A 68 11.28 -14.62 -37.45
C GLU A 68 11.52 -14.17 -38.90
N GLN A 69 11.29 -12.89 -39.21
CA GLN A 69 11.58 -12.32 -40.54
C GLN A 69 13.06 -12.27 -40.87
N THR A 70 13.94 -12.07 -39.87
CA THR A 70 15.40 -12.02 -40.07
C THR A 70 16.02 -13.41 -40.26
N LYS A 71 15.29 -14.48 -39.92
CA LYS A 71 15.74 -15.88 -40.09
C LYS A 71 15.33 -16.50 -41.44
N LEU A 72 14.56 -15.79 -42.26
CA LEU A 72 14.19 -16.16 -43.64
C LEU A 72 15.14 -15.50 -44.63
#